data_AF-A0A7X0GPC3-F1
#
_entry.id   AF-A0A7X0GPC3-F1
#
_cell.length_a   1.000
_cell.length_b   1.000
_cell.length_c   1.000
_cell.angle_alpha   90.00
_cell.angle_beta   90.00
_cell.angle_gamma   90.00
#
_symmetry.space_group_name_H-M   'P 1'
#
loop_
_entity.id
_entity.type
_entity.pdbx_description
1 polymer ?
#
loop_
_entity_poly.entity_id
_entity_poly.type
_entity_poly.pdbx_seq_one_letter_code
_entity_poly.pdbx_strand_id
1 'polypeptide(L)' 'MTPWLRHIAEWNPVSATVQACRVLFANPGQSPSDAWPMQHPVRASLIYSILILVVFRTLAVRKYRSATA' A
#
# COMPACT_ATOMS: atom_id res chain seq x y z
N MET A 1 -21.86 -5.88 -3.11
CA MET A 1 -20.63 -5.22 -3.62
C MET A 1 -20.00 -6.16 -4.62
N THR A 2 -19.68 -5.69 -5.82
CA THR A 2 -19.04 -6.52 -6.86
C THR A 2 -17.73 -7.11 -6.33
N PRO A 3 -17.51 -8.45 -6.41
CA PRO A 3 -16.39 -9.12 -5.73
C PRO A 3 -15.01 -8.57 -6.10
N TRP A 4 -14.83 -8.19 -7.36
CA TRP A 4 -13.56 -7.67 -7.89
C TRP A 4 -13.19 -6.31 -7.30
N LEU A 5 -14.17 -5.46 -6.99
CA LEU A 5 -13.98 -4.11 -6.46
C LEU A 5 -13.47 -4.17 -5.02
N ARG A 6 -13.96 -5.15 -4.25
CA ARG A 6 -13.45 -5.45 -2.90
C ARG A 6 -11.98 -5.88 -2.98
N HIS A 7 -11.63 -6.75 -3.92
CA HIS A 7 -10.26 -7.24 -4.06
C HIS A 7 -9.28 -6.12 -4.40
N ILE A 8 -9.65 -5.18 -5.27
CA ILE A 8 -8.83 -4.00 -5.57
C ILE A 8 -8.69 -3.09 -4.34
N ALA A 9 -9.78 -2.89 -3.59
CA ALA A 9 -9.77 -2.06 -2.39
C ALA A 9 -8.93 -2.66 -1.24
N GLU A 10 -8.91 -3.99 -1.13
CA GLU A 10 -8.08 -4.74 -0.19
C GLU A 10 -6.58 -4.63 -0.52
N TRP A 11 -6.23 -4.51 -1.80
CA TRP A 11 -4.87 -4.34 -2.30
C TRP A 11 -4.42 -2.87 -2.42
N ASN A 12 -5.10 -1.95 -1.72
CA ASN A 12 -4.72 -0.54 -1.74
C ASN A 12 -3.67 -0.23 -0.64
N PRO A 13 -2.54 0.46 -0.98
CA PRO A 13 -1.52 0.88 -0.02
C PRO A 13 -2.09 1.68 1.18
N VAL A 14 -3.10 2.50 0.93
CA VAL A 14 -3.77 3.33 1.96
C VAL A 14 -4.54 2.43 2.93
N SER A 15 -5.25 1.42 2.43
CA SER A 15 -5.97 0.44 3.25
C SER A 15 -5.02 -0.32 4.17
N ALA A 16 -3.88 -0.79 3.64
CA ALA A 16 -2.86 -1.50 4.42
C ALA A 16 -2.27 -0.61 5.54
N THR A 17 -2.03 0.67 5.24
CA THR A 17 -1.50 1.64 6.23
C THR A 17 -2.52 1.94 7.33
N VAL A 18 -3.79 2.14 6.99
CA VAL A 18 -4.87 2.35 7.98
C VAL A 18 -5.02 1.12 8.88
N GLN A 19 -4.95 -0.09 8.31
CA GLN A 19 -5.00 -1.32 9.09
C GLN A 19 -3.76 -1.48 9.99
N ALA A 20 -2.57 -1.05 9.54
CA ALA A 20 -1.35 -1.07 10.34
C ALA A 20 -1.47 -0.14 11.55
N CYS A 21 -2.00 1.08 11.35
CA CYS A 21 -2.29 2.00 12.44
C CYS A 21 -3.26 1.39 13.45
N ARG A 22 -4.35 0.76 12.98
CA ARG A 22 -5.32 0.08 13.85
C ARG A 22 -4.69 -1.00 14.73
N VAL A 23 -3.79 -1.82 14.15
CA VAL A 23 -3.04 -2.84 14.89
C VAL A 23 -2.11 -2.20 15.92
N LEU A 24 -1.37 -1.16 15.54
CA LEU A 24 -0.43 -0.47 16.43
C LEU A 24 -1.13 0.28 17.57
N PHE A 25 -2.34 0.79 17.35
CA PHE A 25 -3.17 1.45 18.35
C PHE A 25 -4.08 0.50 19.13
N ALA A 26 -3.79 -0.81 19.12
CA ALA A 26 -4.53 -1.84 19.85
C ALA A 26 -6.05 -1.89 19.56
N ASN A 27 -6.47 -1.47 18.36
CA ASN A 27 -7.84 -1.51 17.88
C ASN A 27 -7.94 -2.23 16.52
N PRO A 28 -7.53 -3.50 16.42
CA PRO A 28 -7.67 -4.26 15.19
C PRO A 28 -9.16 -4.41 14.87
N GLY A 29 -9.61 -3.76 13.80
CA GLY A 29 -11.02 -3.82 13.38
C GLY A 29 -11.49 -5.25 13.10
N GLN A 30 -12.81 -5.46 13.15
CA GLN A 30 -13.45 -6.77 13.23
C GLN A 30 -13.62 -7.50 11.88
N SER A 31 -13.00 -7.02 10.80
CA SER A 31 -13.22 -7.58 9.45
C SER A 31 -12.00 -8.39 9.00
N PRO A 32 -12.02 -9.72 9.17
CA PRO A 32 -10.99 -10.58 8.62
C PRO A 32 -11.18 -10.60 7.10
N SER A 33 -10.28 -9.94 6.39
CA SER A 33 -10.13 -10.10 4.96
C SER A 33 -9.04 -11.14 4.71
N ASP A 34 -9.28 -12.04 3.77
CA ASP A 34 -8.31 -13.06 3.34
C ASP A 34 -7.16 -12.46 2.51
N ALA A 35 -7.19 -11.15 2.23
CA ALA A 35 -6.13 -10.48 1.49
C ALA A 35 -4.84 -10.39 2.33
N TRP A 36 -3.72 -10.84 1.75
CA TRP A 36 -2.39 -10.81 2.37
C TRP A 36 -1.99 -9.45 2.98
N PRO A 37 -2.31 -8.28 2.36
CA PRO A 37 -2.04 -6.97 2.96
C PRO A 37 -2.79 -6.73 4.27
N MET A 38 -3.96 -7.33 4.47
CA MET A 38 -4.76 -7.20 5.69
C MET A 38 -4.31 -8.18 6.80
N GLN A 39 -3.62 -9.26 6.44
CA GLN A 39 -2.99 -10.19 7.39
C GLN A 39 -1.64 -9.67 7.91
N HIS A 40 -0.86 -8.99 7.06
CA HIS A 40 0.43 -8.40 7.42
C HIS A 40 0.48 -6.88 7.15
N PRO A 41 -0.39 -6.08 7.78
CA PRO A 41 -0.59 -4.68 7.41
C PRO A 41 0.66 -3.81 7.58
N VAL A 42 1.47 -4.07 8.61
CA VAL A 42 2.73 -3.35 8.86
C VAL A 42 3.78 -3.64 7.78
N ARG A 43 3.93 -4.90 7.36
CA ARG A 43 4.89 -5.28 6.30
C ARG A 43 4.41 -4.78 4.93
N ALA A 44 3.11 -4.91 4.68
CA ALA A 44 2.49 -4.42 3.45
C ALA A 44 2.66 -2.90 3.29
N SER A 45 2.40 -2.11 4.34
CA SER A 45 2.58 -0.65 4.27
C SER A 45 4.03 -0.24 4.00
N LEU A 46 5.01 -0.94 4.61
CA LEU A 46 6.44 -0.73 4.32
C LEU A 46 6.80 -1.07 2.88
N ILE A 47 6.34 -2.22 2.36
CA ILE A 47 6.57 -2.63 0.97
C ILE A 47 6.00 -1.59 0.00
N TYR A 48 4.77 -1.13 0.22
CA TYR A 48 4.17 -0.09 -0.61
C TYR A 48 4.94 1.22 -0.54
N SER A 49 5.41 1.62 0.64
CA SER A 49 6.21 2.85 0.81
C SER A 49 7.52 2.78 0.01
N ILE A 50 8.22 1.64 0.08
CA ILE A 50 9.45 1.40 -0.69
C ILE A 50 9.14 1.37 -2.19
N LEU A 51 8.07 0.68 -2.60
CA LEU A 51 7.68 0.56 -4.00
C LEU A 51 7.37 1.93 -4.61
N ILE A 52 6.57 2.75 -3.91
CA ILE A 52 6.28 4.13 -4.32
C ILE A 52 7.60 4.92 -4.44
N LEU A 53 8.46 4.87 -3.43
CA LEU A 53 9.73 5.60 -3.45
C LEU A 53 10.62 5.19 -4.63
N VAL A 54 10.77 3.88 -4.89
CA VAL A 54 11.57 3.37 -6.00
C VAL A 54 10.98 3.77 -7.35
N VAL A 55 9.67 3.63 -7.55
CA VAL A 55 8.99 3.98 -8.80
C VAL A 55 9.09 5.48 -9.07
N PHE A 56 8.72 6.33 -8.12
CA PHE A 56 8.75 7.78 -8.33
C PHE A 56 10.17 8.33 -8.39
N ARG A 57 11.12 7.81 -7.60
CA ARG A 57 12.54 8.18 -7.72
C ARG A 57 13.08 7.85 -9.11
N THR A 58 12.85 6.64 -9.61
CA THR A 58 13.36 6.22 -10.92
C THR A 58 12.73 7.03 -12.05
N LEU A 59 11.42 7.28 -12.00
CA LEU A 59 10.73 8.13 -12.97
C LEU A 59 11.20 9.58 -12.91
N ALA A 60 11.39 10.15 -11.71
CA ALA A 60 11.88 11.51 -11.54
C ALA A 60 13.28 11.69 -12.12
N VAL A 61 14.21 10.76 -11.84
CA VAL A 61 15.57 10.79 -12.40
C VAL A 61 15.56 10.65 -13.92
N ARG A 62 14.74 9.73 -14.47
CA ARG A 62 14.61 9.57 -15.93
C ARG A 62 14.05 10.84 -16.58
N LYS A 63 13.04 11.46 -15.97
CA LYS A 63 12.42 12.69 -16.48
C LYS A 63 13.36 13.88 -16.40
N TYR A 64 14.09 14.02 -15.29
CA TYR A 64 15.11 15.07 -15.13
C TYR A 64 16.19 14.96 -16.21
N ARG A 65 16.74 13.75 -16.42
CA ARG A 65 17.76 13.51 -17.45
C ARG A 65 17.25 13.75 -18.87
N SER A 66 15.98 13.44 -19.15
CA SER A 66 15.36 13.70 -20.46
C SER A 66 15.06 15.18 -20.71
N ALA A 67 14.92 15.99 -19.66
CA ALA A 67 14.64 17.42 -19.78
C ALA A 67 15.90 18.28 -19.82
N THR A 68 17.06 17.72 -19.43
CA THR A 68 18.37 18.38 -19.44
C THR A 68 19.24 18.00 -20.64
N ALA A 69 18.85 16.96 -21.39
CA ALA A 69 19.43 16.60 -22.69
C ALA A 69 18.71 17.34 -23.82
#